data_AF-A0A8T4FLN0-F1
#
_entry.id   AF-A0A8T4FLN0-F1
#
_cell.length_a   1.000
_cell.length_b   1.000
_cell.length_c   1.000
_cell.angle_alpha   90.00
_cell.angle_beta   90.00
_cell.angle_gamma   90.00
#
_symmetry.space_group_name_H-M   'P 1'
#
loop_
_entity.id
_entity.type
_entity.pdbx_description
1 polymer ?
#
loop_
_entity_poly.entity_id
_entity_poly.type
_entity_poly.pdbx_seq_one_letter_code
_entity_poly.pdbx_strand_id
1 'polypeptide(L)'
;MSEQLLYTLCRSGVGVMAGYGVYSTSAGMSSADRAEIEARYSLYTAPELIPVSGADDPNIAKMPVSLGFARLGSGSECITRQIYTGADYDNPARMGNFISHSVTDPCFGFYPIEALGFDGFCDDMHYEDMDCSVAPPVLPAIEMACPDILGRVSSFVRSHDKVFLRELAFRMLDSLDDKLKKVYVGEEYDNADWIAAATLLLPREMSKRIPFITYTGTPDRCFHKVAGIFDEGPLPPAVSLFKISVKGLKESERDPLFDSYVDNAYSEASDRDAFFAFLARTGWDDVGKGIIDAYHLFSVSEKGYVPTEELRHKCLDALRKVMGSAT
;
A
#
# COMPACT_ATOMS: atom_id res chain seq x y z
N MET A 1 7.42 19.66 4.88
CA MET A 1 8.36 19.04 5.82
C MET A 1 7.54 18.02 6.55
N SER A 2 7.90 16.75 6.41
CA SER A 2 7.06 15.65 6.86
C SER A 2 7.31 15.39 8.34
N GLU A 3 6.25 15.09 9.09
CA GLU A 3 6.29 14.85 10.54
C GLU A 3 6.38 13.35 10.82
N GLN A 4 7.04 12.96 11.92
CA GLN A 4 7.35 11.57 12.23
C GLN A 4 6.73 11.08 13.54
N LEU A 5 6.53 9.77 13.65
CA LEU A 5 6.11 9.06 14.85
C LEU A 5 6.79 7.70 14.92
N LEU A 6 7.46 7.44 16.04
CA LEU A 6 8.00 6.13 16.39
C LEU A 6 7.10 5.49 17.46
N TYR A 7 6.66 4.28 17.18
CA TYR A 7 5.88 3.44 18.08
C TYR A 7 6.60 2.12 18.28
N THR A 8 6.79 1.72 19.54
CA THR A 8 7.44 0.46 19.90
C THR A 8 7.11 0.10 21.34
N LEU A 9 7.63 -1.04 21.78
CA LEU A 9 7.67 -1.42 23.19
C LEU A 9 8.76 -0.62 23.90
N CYS A 10 8.38 0.21 24.86
CA CYS A 10 9.34 1.04 25.60
C CYS A 10 8.94 1.22 27.07
N ARG A 11 9.94 1.53 27.90
CA ARG A 11 9.73 1.86 29.32
C ARG A 11 9.18 3.25 29.49
N SER A 12 9.66 4.22 28.71
CA SER A 12 9.16 5.58 28.75
C SER A 12 8.92 6.08 27.33
N GLY A 13 7.69 6.51 27.09
CA GLY A 13 7.26 7.10 25.82
C GLY A 13 6.33 8.29 26.06
N VAL A 14 5.77 8.83 24.98
CA VAL A 14 4.85 9.97 25.03
C VAL A 14 3.53 9.56 25.70
N GLY A 15 3.44 9.78 27.02
CA GLY A 15 2.26 9.45 27.81
C GLY A 15 2.16 7.99 28.28
N VAL A 16 3.22 7.20 28.12
CA VAL A 16 3.30 5.78 28.52
C VAL A 16 4.48 5.56 29.47
N MET A 17 4.25 4.81 30.56
CA MET A 17 5.25 4.48 31.60
C MET A 17 5.75 3.02 31.54
N ALA A 18 5.17 2.18 30.67
CA ALA A 18 5.66 0.87 30.23
C ALA A 18 4.70 0.26 29.21
N GLY A 19 5.23 -0.44 28.20
CA GLY A 19 4.43 -1.19 27.22
C GLY A 19 4.55 -0.63 25.80
N TYR A 20 3.71 -1.15 24.90
CA TYR A 20 3.63 -0.61 23.55
C TYR A 20 3.00 0.78 23.57
N GLY A 21 3.64 1.73 22.88
CA GLY A 21 3.17 3.10 22.81
C GLY A 21 4.02 3.95 21.89
N VAL A 22 3.62 5.21 21.74
CA VAL A 22 4.43 6.21 21.03
C VAL A 22 5.70 6.45 21.82
N TYR A 23 6.84 6.03 21.27
CA TYR A 23 8.16 6.33 21.82
C TYR A 23 8.47 7.81 21.65
N SER A 24 8.51 8.31 20.41
CA SER A 24 8.75 9.72 20.10
C SER A 24 7.95 10.19 18.88
N THR A 25 7.77 11.51 18.76
CA THR A 25 7.06 12.15 17.66
C THR A 25 7.65 13.52 17.36
N SER A 26 7.46 14.02 16.14
CA SER A 26 7.85 15.37 15.76
C SER A 26 6.94 16.43 16.40
N ALA A 27 7.48 17.63 16.65
CA ALA A 27 6.77 18.70 17.33
C ALA A 27 5.55 19.24 16.55
N GLY A 28 5.55 19.13 15.22
CA GLY A 28 4.47 19.63 14.37
C GLY A 28 3.31 18.66 14.19
N MET A 29 3.44 17.40 14.65
CA MET A 29 2.38 16.40 14.51
C MET A 29 1.18 16.75 15.38
N SER A 30 -0.01 16.79 14.77
CA SER A 30 -1.24 17.06 15.51
C SER A 30 -1.57 15.92 16.47
N SER A 31 -2.22 16.24 17.60
CA SER A 31 -2.65 15.22 18.56
C SER A 31 -3.68 14.25 17.97
N ALA A 32 -4.48 14.70 17.00
CA ALA A 32 -5.48 13.87 16.31
C ALA A 32 -4.81 12.86 15.36
N ASP A 33 -3.85 13.32 14.54
CA ASP A 33 -3.08 12.44 13.66
C ASP A 33 -2.30 11.41 14.46
N ARG A 34 -1.62 11.85 15.53
CA ARG A 34 -0.89 10.95 16.45
C ARG A 34 -1.79 9.84 17.01
N ALA A 35 -2.96 10.21 17.53
CA ALA A 35 -3.90 9.24 18.10
C ALA A 35 -4.48 8.30 17.04
N GLU A 36 -4.74 8.78 15.82
CA GLU A 36 -5.21 7.95 14.72
C GLU A 36 -4.14 6.95 14.25
N ILE A 37 -2.90 7.41 14.09
CA ILE A 37 -1.75 6.57 13.72
C ILE A 37 -1.54 5.46 14.75
N GLU A 38 -1.45 5.82 16.03
CA GLU A 38 -1.28 4.89 17.14
C GLU A 38 -2.40 3.82 17.16
N ALA A 39 -3.66 4.25 17.02
CA ALA A 39 -4.80 3.35 17.15
C ALA A 39 -5.04 2.45 15.93
N ARG A 40 -4.61 2.86 14.73
CA ARG A 40 -5.00 2.18 13.47
C ARG A 40 -3.84 1.64 12.65
N TYR A 41 -2.67 2.26 12.71
CA TYR A 41 -1.59 2.05 11.76
C TYR A 41 -0.28 1.60 12.40
N SER A 42 -0.11 1.70 13.71
CA SER A 42 1.16 1.35 14.36
C SER A 42 1.35 -0.14 14.72
N LEU A 43 0.29 -0.95 14.72
CA LEU A 43 0.40 -2.35 15.17
C LEU A 43 1.01 -3.28 14.12
N TYR A 44 1.94 -4.12 14.56
CA TYR A 44 2.49 -5.23 13.79
C TYR A 44 2.18 -6.55 14.51
N THR A 45 1.92 -7.60 13.74
CA THR A 45 1.73 -8.96 14.26
C THR A 45 2.58 -9.88 13.43
N ALA A 46 3.54 -10.56 14.07
CA ALA A 46 4.41 -11.50 13.39
C ALA A 46 3.62 -12.71 12.85
N PRO A 47 4.01 -13.26 11.71
CA PRO A 47 3.38 -14.46 11.17
C PRO A 47 3.69 -15.70 12.00
N GLU A 48 2.67 -16.49 12.31
CA GLU A 48 2.83 -17.75 13.03
C GLU A 48 3.70 -18.78 12.26
N LEU A 49 3.72 -18.67 10.92
CA LEU A 49 4.51 -19.53 10.03
C LEU A 49 6.03 -19.31 10.13
N ILE A 50 6.48 -18.20 10.73
CA ILE A 50 7.89 -17.89 10.94
C ILE A 50 8.14 -17.91 12.44
N PRO A 51 8.28 -19.11 13.06
CA PRO A 51 8.49 -19.21 14.50
C PRO A 51 9.85 -18.64 14.89
N VAL A 52 9.87 -17.91 16.00
CA VAL A 52 11.08 -17.35 16.60
C VAL A 52 11.26 -17.95 17.98
N SER A 53 12.42 -18.58 18.19
CA SER A 53 12.75 -19.33 19.41
C SER A 53 13.63 -18.54 20.40
N GLY A 54 14.16 -17.39 20.00
CA GLY A 54 14.98 -16.52 20.85
C GLY A 54 15.51 -15.29 20.11
N ALA A 55 16.25 -14.44 20.83
CA ALA A 55 16.74 -13.15 20.32
C ALA A 55 17.74 -13.27 19.14
N ASP A 56 18.52 -14.36 19.08
CA ASP A 56 19.50 -14.60 18.01
C ASP A 56 18.94 -15.50 16.89
N ASP A 57 17.62 -15.74 16.85
CA ASP A 57 17.02 -16.64 15.88
C ASP A 57 17.12 -16.06 14.45
N PRO A 58 17.71 -16.77 13.47
CA PRO A 58 17.82 -16.30 12.10
C PRO A 58 16.46 -16.07 11.42
N ASN A 59 15.36 -16.58 11.97
CA ASN A 59 14.02 -16.32 11.47
C ASN A 59 13.55 -14.88 11.70
N ILE A 60 14.16 -14.12 12.62
CA ILE A 60 13.89 -12.68 12.80
C ILE A 60 14.12 -11.94 11.48
N ALA A 61 15.22 -12.21 10.80
CA ALA A 61 15.56 -11.60 9.51
C ALA A 61 14.63 -11.99 8.35
N LYS A 62 13.80 -13.04 8.53
CA LYS A 62 12.80 -13.48 7.54
C LYS A 62 11.43 -12.85 7.77
N MET A 63 11.26 -12.12 8.86
CA MET A 63 10.01 -11.44 9.16
C MET A 63 9.69 -10.42 8.07
N PRO A 64 8.44 -10.35 7.61
CA PRO A 64 8.07 -9.42 6.56
C PRO A 64 8.19 -7.97 7.05
N VAL A 65 8.86 -7.15 6.25
CA VAL A 65 8.74 -5.70 6.39
C VAL A 65 7.35 -5.30 5.92
N SER A 66 6.58 -4.65 6.79
CA SER A 66 5.27 -4.12 6.42
C SER A 66 5.39 -2.63 6.07
N LEU A 67 4.87 -2.24 4.91
CA LEU A 67 4.73 -0.86 4.48
C LEU A 67 3.24 -0.58 4.26
N GLY A 68 2.70 0.36 5.01
CA GLY A 68 1.34 0.85 4.91
C GLY A 68 1.27 2.27 4.38
N PHE A 69 0.21 2.57 3.65
CA PHE A 69 -0.16 3.91 3.24
C PHE A 69 -1.65 4.14 3.51
N ALA A 70 -1.99 5.28 4.11
CA ALA A 70 -3.36 5.71 4.31
C ALA A 70 -3.48 7.25 4.28
N ARG A 71 -4.71 7.74 4.12
CA ARG A 71 -5.05 9.14 4.42
C ARG A 71 -5.71 9.21 5.78
N LEU A 72 -5.23 10.14 6.60
CA LEU A 72 -5.74 10.41 7.94
C LEU A 72 -7.04 11.23 7.86
N GLY A 73 -7.78 11.30 8.96
CA GLY A 73 -9.00 12.11 9.06
C GLY A 73 -8.75 13.62 8.84
N SER A 74 -7.52 14.09 9.06
CA SER A 74 -7.08 15.46 8.75
C SER A 74 -6.92 15.75 7.25
N GLY A 75 -6.87 14.70 6.42
CA GLY A 75 -6.55 14.78 5.00
C GLY A 75 -5.07 14.57 4.70
N SER A 76 -4.19 14.59 5.71
CA SER A 76 -2.76 14.26 5.55
C SER A 76 -2.57 12.83 5.09
N GLU A 77 -1.53 12.62 4.29
CA GLU A 77 -1.07 11.31 3.87
C GLU A 77 -0.12 10.74 4.93
N CYS A 78 -0.22 9.44 5.20
CA CYS A 78 0.56 8.74 6.20
C CYS A 78 1.16 7.48 5.58
N ILE A 79 2.48 7.34 5.67
CA ILE A 79 3.19 6.10 5.33
C ILE A 79 3.74 5.53 6.64
N THR A 80 3.52 4.24 6.88
CA THR A 80 4.06 3.54 8.05
C THR A 80 4.89 2.36 7.61
N ARG A 81 6.10 2.24 8.13
CA ARG A 81 6.92 1.04 8.00
C ARG A 81 6.98 0.33 9.35
N GLN A 82 6.70 -0.97 9.38
CA GLN A 82 6.89 -1.80 10.55
C GLN A 82 7.86 -2.94 10.29
N ILE A 83 8.69 -3.21 11.29
CA ILE A 83 9.66 -4.31 11.28
C ILE A 83 9.65 -5.04 12.61
N TYR A 84 9.77 -6.36 12.57
CA TYR A 84 9.93 -7.17 13.77
C TYR A 84 11.37 -7.11 14.27
N THR A 85 11.56 -6.82 15.55
CA THR A 85 12.89 -6.71 16.18
C THR A 85 13.19 -7.86 17.16
N GLY A 86 12.23 -8.76 17.38
CA GLY A 86 12.45 -9.94 18.22
C GLY A 86 12.12 -9.72 19.67
N ALA A 87 13.15 -9.60 20.49
CA ALA A 87 13.03 -9.64 21.93
C ALA A 87 12.49 -8.33 22.52
N ASP A 88 11.78 -8.47 23.63
CA ASP A 88 11.41 -7.34 24.47
C ASP A 88 12.63 -6.64 25.08
N TYR A 89 12.48 -5.35 25.37
CA TYR A 89 13.46 -4.60 26.15
C TYR A 89 13.41 -4.96 27.64
N ASP A 90 12.30 -5.45 28.20
CA ASP A 90 12.25 -5.78 29.64
C ASP A 90 12.59 -7.24 29.96
N ASN A 91 12.47 -8.12 28.97
CA ASN A 91 12.61 -9.55 29.12
C ASN A 91 13.06 -10.20 27.79
N PRO A 92 14.37 -10.48 27.64
CA PRO A 92 14.91 -11.11 26.42
C PRO A 92 14.34 -12.50 26.10
N ALA A 93 13.63 -13.15 27.03
CA ALA A 93 12.92 -14.41 26.77
C ALA A 93 11.50 -14.19 26.22
N ARG A 94 10.94 -12.97 26.27
CA ARG A 94 9.65 -12.61 25.68
C ARG A 94 9.87 -12.09 24.27
N MET A 95 9.49 -12.89 23.28
CA MET A 95 9.50 -12.51 21.87
C MET A 95 8.25 -11.71 21.54
N GLY A 96 8.34 -10.81 20.55
CA GLY A 96 7.19 -10.06 20.06
C GLY A 96 7.44 -8.60 19.69
N ASN A 97 8.63 -8.07 19.99
CA ASN A 97 8.91 -6.65 19.79
C ASN A 97 9.00 -6.28 18.30
N PHE A 98 8.64 -5.04 18.00
CA PHE A 98 8.68 -4.46 16.67
C PHE A 98 8.85 -2.95 16.76
N ILE A 99 9.30 -2.35 15.67
CA ILE A 99 9.34 -0.90 15.48
C ILE A 99 8.31 -0.54 14.42
N SER A 100 7.49 0.46 14.70
CA SER A 100 6.64 1.13 13.73
C SER A 100 7.09 2.57 13.58
N HIS A 101 7.49 2.94 12.36
CA HIS A 101 7.88 4.29 12.02
C HIS A 101 6.91 4.86 10.99
N SER A 102 6.15 5.86 11.41
CA SER A 102 5.19 6.57 10.57
C SER A 102 5.71 7.95 10.18
N VAL A 103 5.52 8.31 8.92
CA VAL A 103 5.80 9.63 8.37
C VAL A 103 4.52 10.20 7.76
N THR A 104 4.24 11.46 8.03
CA THR A 104 3.05 12.16 7.55
C THR A 104 3.40 13.42 6.77
N ASP A 105 2.64 13.69 5.71
CA ASP A 105 2.77 14.89 4.91
C ASP A 105 1.39 15.33 4.39
N PRO A 106 1.11 16.63 4.21
CA PRO A 106 -0.13 17.05 3.55
C PRO A 106 -0.36 16.40 2.18
N CYS A 107 0.71 16.15 1.40
CA CYS A 107 0.63 15.45 0.13
C CYS A 107 2.01 14.98 -0.32
N PHE A 108 2.24 13.67 -0.38
CA PHE A 108 3.50 13.14 -0.88
C PHE A 108 3.65 13.41 -2.38
N GLY A 109 4.83 13.89 -2.79
CA GLY A 109 5.15 14.16 -4.19
C GLY A 109 5.46 12.92 -5.04
N PHE A 110 5.15 11.72 -4.57
CA PHE A 110 5.56 10.43 -5.13
C PHE A 110 4.44 9.38 -4.98
N TYR A 111 4.57 8.22 -5.61
CA TYR A 111 3.65 7.09 -5.39
C TYR A 111 3.94 6.50 -4.01
N PRO A 112 2.96 6.36 -3.10
CA PRO A 112 3.26 5.92 -1.73
C PRO A 112 4.03 4.59 -1.62
N ILE A 113 3.86 3.69 -2.59
CA ILE A 113 4.59 2.41 -2.65
C ILE A 113 6.10 2.58 -2.96
N GLU A 114 6.53 3.71 -3.51
CA GLU A 114 7.95 4.05 -3.71
C GLU A 114 8.70 4.18 -2.38
N ALA A 115 8.00 4.39 -1.27
CA ALA A 115 8.60 4.36 0.07
C ALA A 115 9.15 2.97 0.46
N LEU A 116 8.89 1.90 -0.32
CA LEU A 116 9.62 0.63 -0.19
C LEU A 116 11.13 0.81 -0.34
N GLY A 117 11.56 1.76 -1.16
CA GLY A 117 12.98 2.06 -1.40
C GLY A 117 13.54 3.18 -0.51
N PHE A 118 12.77 3.68 0.45
CA PHE A 118 13.23 4.74 1.35
C PHE A 118 14.02 4.15 2.53
N ASP A 119 15.25 4.63 2.72
CA ASP A 119 16.18 4.17 3.76
C ASP A 119 16.15 5.01 5.04
N GLY A 120 15.43 6.13 5.04
CA GLY A 120 15.30 7.00 6.22
C GLY A 120 14.35 6.48 7.30
N PHE A 121 13.77 5.30 7.14
CA PHE A 121 12.98 4.69 8.21
C PHE A 121 13.88 4.09 9.29
N CYS A 122 13.58 4.37 10.56
CA CYS A 122 14.12 3.62 11.69
C CYS A 122 13.93 2.10 11.49
N ASP A 123 15.04 1.36 11.49
CA ASP A 123 15.12 -0.08 11.30
C ASP A 123 15.81 -0.82 12.46
N ASP A 124 16.24 -0.10 13.49
CA ASP A 124 16.75 -0.64 14.74
C ASP A 124 16.55 0.37 15.88
N MET A 125 16.41 -0.14 17.10
CA MET A 125 16.47 0.65 18.34
C MET A 125 17.18 -0.18 19.39
N HIS A 126 18.21 0.41 20.02
CA HIS A 126 18.98 -0.30 21.02
C HIS A 126 18.21 -0.40 22.35
N TYR A 127 18.57 -1.41 23.12
CA TYR A 127 17.98 -1.66 24.44
C TYR A 127 18.01 -0.42 25.33
N GLU A 128 19.16 0.26 25.34
CA GLU A 128 19.40 1.44 26.15
C GLU A 128 18.41 2.56 25.80
N ASP A 129 18.04 2.69 24.53
CA ASP A 129 17.07 3.70 24.08
C ASP A 129 15.65 3.40 24.58
N MET A 130 15.32 2.12 24.78
CA MET A 130 13.99 1.64 25.18
C MET A 130 13.81 1.53 26.71
N ASP A 131 14.85 1.23 27.49
CA ASP A 131 14.83 1.14 28.96
C ASP A 131 15.02 2.50 29.67
N CYS A 132 15.09 3.60 28.89
CA CYS A 132 15.37 4.93 29.42
C CYS A 132 14.33 5.40 30.47
N SER A 133 14.84 5.95 31.59
CA SER A 133 14.06 6.65 32.62
C SER A 133 13.75 8.11 32.25
N VAL A 134 14.31 8.59 31.14
CA VAL A 134 14.17 9.93 30.61
C VAL A 134 13.33 9.87 29.34
N ALA A 135 12.42 10.83 29.16
CA ALA A 135 11.62 10.91 27.95
C ALA A 135 12.52 11.09 26.71
N PRO A 136 12.23 10.38 25.61
CA PRO A 136 13.06 10.44 24.41
C PRO A 136 12.99 11.82 23.74
N PRO A 137 14.03 12.20 22.97
CA PRO A 137 14.05 13.47 22.26
C PRO A 137 12.96 13.51 21.18
N VAL A 138 12.41 14.70 20.95
CA VAL A 138 11.47 14.98 19.85
C VAL A 138 12.14 14.67 18.51
N LEU A 139 11.42 13.99 17.62
CA LEU A 139 11.94 13.65 16.30
C LEU A 139 12.05 14.91 15.41
N PRO A 140 13.15 15.08 14.67
CA PRO A 140 13.23 16.15 13.68
C PRO A 140 12.18 15.93 12.58
N ALA A 141 11.93 16.93 11.74
CA ALA A 141 11.20 16.69 10.49
C ALA A 141 12.07 15.85 9.54
N ILE A 142 11.43 15.07 8.67
CA ILE A 142 12.10 14.25 7.66
C ILE A 142 11.72 14.70 6.25
N GLU A 143 12.67 14.56 5.33
CA GLU A 143 12.43 14.69 3.91
C GLU A 143 12.43 13.29 3.30
N MET A 144 11.31 12.91 2.68
CA MET A 144 11.19 11.61 2.01
C MET A 144 11.61 11.75 0.55
N ALA A 145 12.85 11.37 0.25
CA ALA A 145 13.36 11.22 -1.10
C ALA A 145 13.25 9.75 -1.53
N CYS A 146 12.09 9.36 -2.07
CA CYS A 146 11.84 7.99 -2.51
C CYS A 146 12.39 7.75 -3.92
N PRO A 147 13.08 6.62 -4.17
CA PRO A 147 13.55 6.28 -5.51
C PRO A 147 12.40 5.84 -6.41
N ASP A 148 12.53 6.07 -7.72
CA ASP A 148 11.66 5.43 -8.71
C ASP A 148 11.91 3.91 -8.70
N ILE A 149 10.85 3.14 -8.47
CA ILE A 149 10.92 1.67 -8.38
C ILE A 149 10.44 0.97 -9.65
N LEU A 150 10.04 1.71 -10.70
CA LEU A 150 9.42 1.14 -11.89
C LEU A 150 10.28 0.07 -12.54
N GLY A 151 11.59 0.31 -12.71
CA GLY A 151 12.49 -0.67 -13.34
C GLY A 151 12.53 -2.01 -12.60
N ARG A 152 12.50 -1.97 -11.26
CA ARG A 152 12.46 -3.15 -10.38
C ARG A 152 11.13 -3.89 -10.54
N VAL A 153 10.02 -3.15 -10.48
CA VAL A 153 8.66 -3.70 -10.61
C VAL A 153 8.42 -4.28 -12.01
N SER A 154 8.86 -3.61 -13.08
CA SER A 154 8.80 -4.13 -14.45
C SER A 154 9.56 -5.45 -14.59
N SER A 155 10.72 -5.57 -13.95
CA SER A 155 11.51 -6.81 -13.97
C SER A 155 10.78 -7.94 -13.24
N PHE A 156 10.20 -7.65 -12.07
CA PHE A 156 9.36 -8.59 -11.33
C PHE A 156 8.14 -9.04 -12.14
N VAL A 157 7.37 -8.11 -12.73
CA VAL A 157 6.17 -8.46 -13.51
C VAL A 157 6.52 -9.32 -14.74
N ARG A 158 7.68 -9.09 -15.38
CA ARG A 158 8.13 -9.88 -16.54
C ARG A 158 8.56 -11.30 -16.17
N SER A 159 8.91 -11.57 -14.92
CA SER A 159 9.29 -12.92 -14.46
C SER A 159 8.11 -13.74 -13.94
N HIS A 160 6.90 -13.19 -13.92
CA HIS A 160 5.71 -13.82 -13.36
C HIS A 160 4.54 -13.88 -14.36
N ASP A 161 3.59 -14.79 -14.10
CA ASP A 161 2.32 -14.78 -14.81
C ASP A 161 1.48 -13.55 -14.41
N LYS A 162 1.06 -12.78 -15.42
CA LYS A 162 0.32 -11.53 -15.24
C LYS A 162 -1.14 -11.75 -14.87
N VAL A 163 -1.66 -12.98 -14.90
CA VAL A 163 -3.05 -13.28 -14.49
C VAL A 163 -3.35 -12.76 -13.08
N PHE A 164 -2.40 -12.91 -12.15
CA PHE A 164 -2.55 -12.38 -10.79
C PHE A 164 -2.61 -10.85 -10.76
N LEU A 165 -1.69 -10.18 -11.48
CA LEU A 165 -1.65 -8.72 -11.57
C LEU A 165 -2.93 -8.14 -12.17
N ARG A 166 -3.45 -8.73 -13.24
CA ARG A 166 -4.68 -8.29 -13.89
C ARG A 166 -5.86 -8.36 -12.92
N GLU A 167 -5.99 -9.47 -12.20
CA GLU A 167 -7.02 -9.62 -11.19
C GLU A 167 -6.84 -8.61 -10.05
N LEU A 168 -5.62 -8.46 -9.52
CA LEU A 168 -5.33 -7.50 -8.45
C LEU A 168 -5.66 -6.06 -8.87
N ALA A 169 -5.22 -5.65 -10.05
CA ALA A 169 -5.52 -4.33 -10.60
C ALA A 169 -7.04 -4.11 -10.71
N PHE A 170 -7.77 -5.10 -11.26
CA PHE A 170 -9.22 -5.01 -11.40
C PHE A 170 -9.93 -4.91 -10.03
N ARG A 171 -9.53 -5.72 -9.05
CA ARG A 171 -10.13 -5.70 -7.71
C ARG A 171 -9.80 -4.44 -6.92
N MET A 172 -8.63 -3.87 -7.14
CA MET A 172 -8.26 -2.56 -6.60
C MET A 172 -9.16 -1.45 -7.16
N LEU A 173 -9.50 -1.51 -8.44
CA LEU A 173 -10.47 -0.59 -9.05
C LEU A 173 -11.88 -0.79 -8.50
N ASP A 174 -12.35 -2.04 -8.35
CA ASP A 174 -13.62 -2.33 -7.68
C ASP A 174 -13.64 -1.77 -6.24
N SER A 175 -12.50 -1.76 -5.55
CA SER A 175 -12.39 -1.18 -4.21
C SER A 175 -12.40 0.34 -4.19
N LEU A 176 -11.90 1.00 -5.25
CA LEU A 176 -12.04 2.45 -5.43
C LEU A 176 -13.49 2.87 -5.64
N ASP A 177 -14.27 2.04 -6.33
CA ASP A 177 -15.71 2.25 -6.58
C ASP A 177 -16.60 1.80 -5.41
N ASP A 178 -16.02 1.43 -4.27
CA ASP A 178 -16.69 0.86 -3.09
C ASP A 178 -17.54 -0.39 -3.37
N LYS A 179 -17.35 -1.04 -4.53
CA LYS A 179 -17.94 -2.36 -4.87
C LYS A 179 -17.30 -3.46 -4.03
N LEU A 180 -16.03 -3.30 -3.68
CA LEU A 180 -15.29 -4.16 -2.75
C LEU A 180 -14.76 -3.38 -1.55
N LYS A 181 -15.12 -3.81 -0.35
CA LYS A 181 -14.64 -3.15 0.87
C LYS A 181 -13.15 -3.40 1.11
N LYS A 182 -12.66 -4.60 0.77
CA LYS A 182 -11.27 -4.98 1.01
C LYS A 182 -10.78 -6.06 0.04
N VAL A 183 -9.52 -5.94 -0.37
CA VAL A 183 -8.79 -6.89 -1.21
C VAL A 183 -7.62 -7.46 -0.41
N TYR A 184 -7.55 -8.78 -0.29
CA TYR A 184 -6.43 -9.48 0.32
C TYR A 184 -5.52 -10.06 -0.75
N VAL A 185 -4.23 -9.77 -0.63
CA VAL A 185 -3.15 -10.26 -1.49
C VAL A 185 -2.46 -11.39 -0.73
N GLY A 186 -2.59 -12.62 -1.19
CA GLY A 186 -2.14 -13.82 -0.49
C GLY A 186 -1.08 -14.59 -1.26
N GLU A 187 -0.05 -13.91 -1.77
CA GLU A 187 1.10 -14.59 -2.40
C GLU A 187 2.24 -14.69 -1.39
N GLU A 188 2.90 -15.84 -1.35
CA GLU A 188 4.03 -16.07 -0.44
C GLU A 188 5.15 -15.07 -0.77
N TYR A 189 5.39 -14.12 0.14
CA TYR A 189 6.49 -13.13 0.17
C TYR A 189 6.50 -11.99 -0.87
N ASP A 190 5.76 -12.07 -1.98
CA ASP A 190 5.81 -11.05 -3.04
C ASP A 190 4.69 -9.98 -2.97
N ASN A 191 3.97 -9.90 -1.85
CA ASN A 191 2.84 -8.97 -1.69
C ASN A 191 3.22 -7.51 -1.97
N ALA A 192 4.39 -7.07 -1.52
CA ALA A 192 4.88 -5.71 -1.75
C ALA A 192 5.05 -5.40 -3.24
N ASP A 193 5.59 -6.36 -4.00
CA ASP A 193 5.83 -6.23 -5.43
C ASP A 193 4.56 -6.29 -6.26
N TRP A 194 3.61 -7.15 -5.88
CA TRP A 194 2.30 -7.18 -6.51
C TRP A 194 1.50 -5.89 -6.25
N ILE A 195 1.52 -5.39 -5.01
CA ILE A 195 0.87 -4.12 -4.68
C ILE A 195 1.54 -2.96 -5.43
N ALA A 196 2.88 -2.96 -5.55
CA ALA A 196 3.61 -2.00 -6.38
C ALA A 196 3.23 -2.09 -7.85
N ALA A 197 3.17 -3.29 -8.40
CA ALA A 197 2.74 -3.51 -9.78
C ALA A 197 1.29 -3.05 -10.02
N ALA A 198 0.38 -3.25 -9.07
CA ALA A 198 -1.01 -2.84 -9.25
C ALA A 198 -1.21 -1.32 -9.08
N THR A 199 -0.48 -0.68 -8.16
CA THR A 199 -0.57 0.77 -7.92
C THR A 199 0.10 1.60 -9.00
N LEU A 200 1.22 1.15 -9.56
CA LEU A 200 1.95 1.84 -10.64
C LEU A 200 1.26 1.74 -12.01
N LEU A 201 0.21 0.92 -12.14
CA LEU A 201 -0.70 0.92 -13.30
C LEU A 201 -1.65 2.11 -13.30
N LEU A 202 -1.74 2.86 -12.19
CA LEU A 202 -2.65 3.98 -12.05
C LEU A 202 -1.88 5.31 -12.07
N PRO A 203 -2.52 6.42 -12.50
CA PRO A 203 -2.01 7.74 -12.20
C PRO A 203 -1.78 7.90 -10.69
N ARG A 204 -0.74 8.64 -10.32
CA ARG A 204 -0.34 8.84 -8.91
C ARG A 204 -1.50 9.24 -7.99
N GLU A 205 -2.28 10.22 -8.41
CA GLU A 205 -3.42 10.71 -7.61
C GLU A 205 -4.51 9.67 -7.43
N MET A 206 -4.70 8.77 -8.40
CA MET A 206 -5.59 7.61 -8.25
C MET A 206 -5.01 6.58 -7.28
N SER A 207 -3.72 6.27 -7.39
CA SER A 207 -3.05 5.34 -6.47
C SER A 207 -3.14 5.80 -5.02
N LYS A 208 -3.05 7.11 -4.76
CA LYS A 208 -3.18 7.70 -3.41
C LYS A 208 -4.57 7.57 -2.78
N ARG A 209 -5.59 7.17 -3.54
CA ARG A 209 -6.93 6.88 -3.04
C ARG A 209 -7.10 5.44 -2.56
N ILE A 210 -6.07 4.61 -2.72
CA ILE A 210 -6.10 3.21 -2.31
C ILE A 210 -5.18 3.05 -1.09
N PRO A 211 -5.71 3.13 0.14
CA PRO A 211 -4.95 2.74 1.31
C PRO A 211 -4.54 1.27 1.18
N PHE A 212 -3.25 0.99 1.34
CA PHE A 212 -2.71 -0.36 1.24
C PHE A 212 -1.78 -0.68 2.40
N ILE A 213 -1.58 -1.95 2.69
CA ILE A 213 -0.51 -2.45 3.53
C ILE A 213 0.11 -3.69 2.90
N THR A 214 1.44 -3.77 2.83
CA THR A 214 2.13 -4.90 2.17
C THR A 214 2.13 -6.17 3.02
N TYR A 215 1.91 -6.05 4.33
CA TYR A 215 1.76 -7.19 5.22
C TYR A 215 0.91 -6.88 6.46
N THR A 216 0.00 -7.77 6.82
CA THR A 216 -0.67 -7.77 8.14
C THR A 216 -0.91 -9.19 8.64
N GLY A 217 -0.55 -9.44 9.90
CA GLY A 217 -0.92 -10.67 10.62
C GLY A 217 -2.35 -10.66 11.17
N THR A 218 -3.04 -9.51 11.14
CA THR A 218 -4.41 -9.33 11.69
C THR A 218 -5.33 -8.69 10.65
N PRO A 219 -5.71 -9.42 9.59
CA PRO A 219 -6.50 -8.87 8.47
C PRO A 219 -7.87 -8.29 8.90
N ASP A 220 -8.46 -8.83 9.96
CA ASP A 220 -9.73 -8.41 10.57
C ASP A 220 -9.66 -7.01 11.20
N ARG A 221 -8.48 -6.62 11.71
CA ARG A 221 -8.23 -5.31 12.34
C ARG A 221 -7.57 -4.30 11.41
N CYS A 222 -7.25 -4.70 10.19
CA CYS A 222 -6.60 -3.83 9.23
C CYS A 222 -7.57 -2.77 8.69
N PHE A 223 -7.16 -1.50 8.65
CA PHE A 223 -7.96 -0.38 8.13
C PHE A 223 -7.74 -0.11 6.64
N HIS A 224 -6.75 -0.77 6.02
CA HIS A 224 -6.41 -0.58 4.61
C HIS A 224 -7.41 -1.29 3.68
N LYS A 225 -7.63 -0.72 2.49
CA LYS A 225 -8.48 -1.32 1.45
C LYS A 225 -7.78 -2.50 0.78
N VAL A 226 -6.45 -2.44 0.64
CA VAL A 226 -5.63 -3.53 0.10
C VAL A 226 -4.69 -4.02 1.20
N ALA A 227 -4.62 -5.32 1.45
CA ALA A 227 -3.79 -5.87 2.51
C ALA A 227 -3.09 -7.16 2.07
N GLY A 228 -1.77 -7.16 2.12
CA GLY A 228 -0.96 -8.37 2.01
C GLY A 228 -1.10 -9.24 3.24
N ILE A 229 -1.30 -10.53 3.05
CA ILE A 229 -1.43 -11.55 4.09
C ILE A 229 -0.61 -12.78 3.72
N PHE A 230 -0.35 -13.67 4.69
CA PHE A 230 0.07 -15.03 4.37
C PHE A 230 -1.14 -15.92 4.07
N ASP A 231 -0.97 -16.84 3.12
CA ASP A 231 -2.07 -17.60 2.51
C ASP A 231 -2.82 -18.53 3.51
N GLU A 232 -2.21 -18.85 4.67
CA GLU A 232 -2.75 -19.83 5.63
C GLU A 232 -3.43 -19.24 6.88
N GLY A 233 -3.52 -17.91 7.01
CA GLY A 233 -4.21 -17.27 8.13
C GLY A 233 -5.75 -17.33 8.02
N PRO A 234 -6.51 -17.43 9.13
CA PRO A 234 -7.96 -17.38 9.08
C PRO A 234 -8.43 -16.03 8.54
N LEU A 235 -9.19 -16.05 7.44
CA LEU A 235 -9.86 -14.85 6.94
C LEU A 235 -11.05 -14.50 7.83
N PRO A 236 -11.34 -13.20 8.04
CA PRO A 236 -12.57 -12.79 8.72
C PRO A 236 -13.82 -13.24 7.95
N PRO A 237 -14.94 -13.55 8.64
CA PRO A 237 -16.18 -14.00 8.00
C PRO A 237 -16.75 -12.95 7.03
N ALA A 238 -17.15 -13.41 5.84
CA ALA A 238 -17.30 -12.61 4.65
C ALA A 238 -18.70 -11.99 4.47
N VAL A 239 -18.73 -10.66 4.32
CA VAL A 239 -19.68 -9.97 3.44
C VAL A 239 -18.86 -8.87 2.75
N SER A 240 -18.40 -9.10 1.51
CA SER A 240 -17.51 -8.22 0.68
C SER A 240 -15.98 -8.27 0.92
N LEU A 241 -15.42 -9.47 1.12
CA LEU A 241 -13.97 -9.72 1.14
C LEU A 241 -13.56 -10.52 -0.09
N PHE A 242 -12.50 -10.11 -0.80
CA PHE A 242 -11.92 -10.87 -1.91
C PHE A 242 -10.47 -11.23 -1.60
N LYS A 243 -10.13 -12.52 -1.63
CA LYS A 243 -8.76 -13.01 -1.52
C LYS A 243 -8.30 -13.48 -2.89
N ILE A 244 -7.16 -12.94 -3.33
CA ILE A 244 -6.51 -13.36 -4.57
C ILE A 244 -5.45 -14.39 -4.20
N SER A 245 -5.60 -15.59 -4.73
CA SER A 245 -4.60 -16.66 -4.70
C SER A 245 -4.62 -17.34 -6.06
N VAL A 246 -3.43 -17.58 -6.65
CA VAL A 246 -3.29 -18.25 -7.96
C VAL A 246 -4.08 -19.58 -8.02
N LYS A 247 -4.22 -20.30 -6.89
CA LYS A 247 -4.90 -21.60 -6.82
C LYS A 247 -6.44 -21.56 -6.92
N GLY A 248 -7.05 -20.37 -7.03
CA GLY A 248 -8.51 -20.21 -7.03
C GLY A 248 -9.07 -19.23 -8.07
N LEU A 249 -8.22 -18.66 -8.93
CA LEU A 249 -8.66 -17.72 -9.96
C LEU A 249 -9.48 -18.44 -11.02
N LYS A 250 -10.80 -18.28 -10.96
CA LYS A 250 -11.65 -18.49 -12.13
C LYS A 250 -11.50 -17.27 -13.02
N GLU A 251 -11.40 -17.47 -14.34
CA GLU A 251 -11.53 -16.37 -15.30
C GLU A 251 -12.87 -15.68 -15.03
N SER A 252 -12.81 -14.52 -14.37
CA SER A 252 -13.95 -13.63 -14.24
C SER A 252 -14.16 -12.92 -15.59
N GLU A 253 -15.30 -12.25 -15.78
CA GLU A 253 -15.53 -11.34 -16.91
C GLU A 253 -14.56 -10.15 -16.83
N ARG A 254 -13.29 -10.38 -17.20
CA ARG A 254 -12.27 -9.33 -17.32
C ARG A 254 -12.39 -8.67 -18.68
N ASP A 255 -12.11 -7.37 -18.70
CA ASP A 255 -12.08 -6.63 -19.95
C ASP A 255 -10.78 -6.94 -20.71
N PRO A 256 -10.83 -7.58 -21.91
CA PRO A 256 -9.62 -7.99 -22.63
C PRO A 256 -8.71 -6.82 -23.00
N LEU A 257 -9.26 -5.61 -23.14
CA LEU A 257 -8.47 -4.44 -23.48
C LEU A 257 -7.69 -3.94 -22.25
N PHE A 258 -8.27 -4.05 -21.05
CA PHE A 258 -7.55 -3.75 -19.82
C PHE A 258 -6.45 -4.79 -19.54
N ASP A 259 -6.68 -6.07 -19.85
CA ASP A 259 -5.62 -7.09 -19.79
C ASP A 259 -4.45 -6.71 -20.73
N SER A 260 -4.76 -6.23 -21.93
CA SER A 260 -3.75 -5.71 -22.87
C SER A 260 -3.02 -4.47 -22.33
N TYR A 261 -3.70 -3.57 -21.64
CA TYR A 261 -3.05 -2.45 -20.94
C TYR A 261 -2.03 -2.94 -19.92
N VAL A 262 -2.42 -3.84 -19.03
CA VAL A 262 -1.55 -4.40 -17.99
C VAL A 262 -0.31 -5.06 -18.61
N ASP A 263 -0.50 -5.73 -19.75
CA ASP A 263 0.60 -6.38 -20.47
C ASP A 263 1.61 -5.39 -21.04
N ASN A 264 1.11 -4.29 -21.61
CA ASN A 264 1.92 -3.29 -22.29
C ASN A 264 2.58 -2.31 -21.32
N ALA A 265 1.90 -1.94 -20.23
CA ALA A 265 2.37 -0.93 -19.28
C ALA A 265 3.74 -1.27 -18.66
N TYR A 266 4.04 -2.56 -18.49
CA TYR A 266 5.33 -3.05 -17.98
C TYR A 266 6.30 -3.50 -19.08
N SER A 267 5.85 -3.58 -20.32
CA SER A 267 6.69 -3.93 -21.47
C SER A 267 7.28 -2.69 -22.13
N GLU A 268 6.48 -1.62 -22.26
CA GLU A 268 6.83 -0.34 -22.87
C GLU A 268 6.34 0.82 -21.97
N ALA A 269 7.24 1.37 -21.13
CA ALA A 269 6.88 2.44 -20.19
C ALA A 269 6.24 3.66 -20.89
N SER A 270 6.61 3.92 -22.14
CA SER A 270 6.04 4.98 -22.98
C SER A 270 4.53 4.84 -23.20
N ASP A 271 3.99 3.62 -23.22
CA ASP A 271 2.56 3.40 -23.42
C ASP A 271 1.75 3.82 -22.19
N ARG A 272 2.24 3.46 -21.00
CA ARG A 272 1.66 3.88 -19.72
C ARG A 272 1.72 5.40 -19.59
N ASP A 273 2.86 6.00 -19.89
CA ASP A 273 3.04 7.45 -19.75
C ASP A 273 2.18 8.22 -20.77
N ALA A 274 2.02 7.70 -22.00
CA ALA A 274 1.10 8.25 -22.98
C ALA A 274 -0.36 8.17 -22.52
N PHE A 275 -0.76 7.04 -21.92
CA PHE A 275 -2.10 6.90 -21.35
C PHE A 275 -2.33 7.87 -20.18
N PHE A 276 -1.35 8.05 -19.29
CA PHE A 276 -1.46 9.02 -18.20
C PHE A 276 -1.53 10.46 -18.71
N ALA A 277 -0.77 10.81 -19.74
CA ALA A 277 -0.87 12.10 -20.41
C ALA A 277 -2.26 12.32 -21.04
N PHE A 278 -2.85 11.26 -21.61
CA PHE A 278 -4.22 11.29 -22.11
C PHE A 278 -5.23 11.56 -20.98
N LEU A 279 -5.12 10.89 -19.83
CA LEU A 279 -6.01 11.10 -18.68
C LEU A 279 -5.93 12.54 -18.17
N ALA A 280 -4.72 13.06 -17.99
CA ALA A 280 -4.50 14.43 -17.53
C ALA A 280 -5.08 15.48 -18.49
N ARG A 281 -4.94 15.27 -19.81
CA ARG A 281 -5.47 16.19 -20.83
C ARG A 281 -7.00 16.16 -20.92
N THR A 282 -7.61 15.03 -20.57
CA THR A 282 -9.06 14.83 -20.72
C THR A 282 -9.86 15.07 -19.44
N GLY A 283 -9.18 15.33 -18.31
CA GLY A 283 -9.84 15.50 -17.01
C GLY A 283 -10.45 14.19 -16.48
N TRP A 284 -9.92 13.04 -16.91
CA TRP A 284 -10.33 11.71 -16.43
C TRP A 284 -9.64 11.31 -15.12
N ASP A 285 -8.83 12.20 -14.59
CA ASP A 285 -8.27 12.12 -13.25
C ASP A 285 -9.32 12.32 -12.15
N ASP A 286 -10.54 12.76 -12.48
CA ASP A 286 -11.68 12.79 -11.55
C ASP A 286 -12.32 11.40 -11.41
N VAL A 287 -11.93 10.73 -10.33
CA VAL A 287 -11.97 9.28 -10.12
C VAL A 287 -13.37 8.78 -9.72
N GLY A 288 -13.86 7.82 -10.51
CA GLY A 288 -15.16 7.14 -10.37
C GLY A 288 -15.81 6.82 -11.72
N LYS A 289 -15.26 7.39 -12.81
CA LYS A 289 -15.52 6.97 -14.19
C LYS A 289 -14.46 5.91 -14.55
N GLY A 290 -14.91 4.76 -15.08
CA GLY A 290 -14.09 3.54 -15.16
C GLY A 290 -12.81 3.74 -15.96
N ILE A 291 -11.64 3.65 -15.32
CA ILE A 291 -10.32 3.73 -15.99
C ILE A 291 -10.22 2.79 -17.20
N ILE A 292 -10.98 1.70 -17.18
CA ILE A 292 -11.17 0.76 -18.29
C ILE A 292 -11.82 1.46 -19.49
N ASP A 293 -12.92 2.19 -19.28
CA ASP A 293 -13.57 3.04 -20.30
C ASP A 293 -12.57 4.09 -20.86
N ALA A 294 -11.66 4.58 -20.02
CA ALA A 294 -10.65 5.57 -20.41
C ALA A 294 -9.64 4.97 -21.38
N TYR A 295 -9.17 3.77 -21.04
CA TYR A 295 -8.23 3.03 -21.84
C TYR A 295 -8.86 2.60 -23.17
N HIS A 296 -10.16 2.29 -23.18
CA HIS A 296 -10.93 2.07 -24.41
C HIS A 296 -10.87 3.30 -25.32
N LEU A 297 -11.18 4.48 -24.77
CA LEU A 297 -11.14 5.72 -25.54
C LEU A 297 -9.74 6.07 -26.02
N PHE A 298 -8.72 5.89 -25.18
CA PHE A 298 -7.30 6.07 -25.55
C PHE A 298 -6.89 5.13 -26.69
N SER A 299 -7.25 3.84 -26.60
CA SER A 299 -6.91 2.85 -27.62
C SER A 299 -7.52 3.18 -28.99
N VAL A 300 -8.76 3.68 -29.01
CA VAL A 300 -9.40 4.10 -30.27
C VAL A 300 -8.80 5.41 -30.80
N SER A 301 -8.58 6.40 -29.93
CA SER A 301 -8.18 7.75 -30.34
C SER A 301 -6.70 7.89 -30.70
N GLU A 302 -5.81 7.27 -29.93
CA GLU A 302 -4.36 7.45 -30.06
C GLU A 302 -3.68 6.24 -30.70
N LYS A 303 -4.21 5.02 -30.52
CA LYS A 303 -3.66 3.79 -31.13
C LYS A 303 -4.37 3.35 -32.41
N GLY A 304 -5.45 4.03 -32.80
CA GLY A 304 -6.22 3.68 -34.00
C GLY A 304 -6.89 2.31 -33.93
N TYR A 305 -7.15 1.79 -32.73
CA TYR A 305 -7.82 0.51 -32.54
C TYR A 305 -9.24 0.56 -33.11
N VAL A 306 -9.63 -0.47 -33.87
CA VAL A 306 -10.99 -0.57 -34.43
C VAL A 306 -11.90 -1.26 -33.39
N PRO A 307 -12.84 -0.53 -32.77
CA PRO A 307 -13.69 -1.09 -31.73
C PRO A 307 -14.67 -2.12 -32.28
N THR A 308 -14.96 -3.16 -31.49
CA THR A 308 -16.16 -4.00 -31.70
C THR A 308 -17.42 -3.15 -31.46
N GLU A 309 -18.60 -3.59 -31.90
CA GLU A 309 -19.86 -2.86 -31.65
C GLU A 309 -20.13 -2.63 -30.16
N GLU A 310 -19.78 -3.61 -29.31
CA GLU A 310 -19.87 -3.48 -27.86
C GLU A 310 -18.92 -2.40 -27.32
N LEU A 311 -17.67 -2.40 -27.79
CA LEU A 311 -16.65 -1.40 -27.39
C LEU A 311 -17.03 0.00 -27.88
N ARG A 312 -17.67 0.11 -29.06
CA ARG A 312 -18.19 1.37 -29.60
C ARG A 312 -19.25 1.96 -28.67
N HIS A 313 -20.15 1.15 -28.12
CA HIS A 313 -21.14 1.61 -27.15
C HIS A 313 -20.47 2.16 -25.88
N LYS A 314 -19.51 1.42 -25.32
CA LYS A 314 -18.71 1.86 -24.15
C LYS A 314 -17.98 3.17 -24.41
N CYS A 315 -17.32 3.32 -25.57
CA CYS A 315 -16.64 4.56 -25.94
C CYS A 315 -17.60 5.75 -26.08
N LEU A 316 -18.79 5.54 -26.66
CA LEU A 316 -19.80 6.59 -26.78
C LEU A 316 -20.34 7.02 -25.41
N ASP A 317 -20.58 6.07 -24.51
CA ASP A 317 -21.01 6.38 -23.14
C ASP A 317 -19.91 7.08 -22.35
N ALA A 318 -18.66 6.66 -22.51
CA ALA A 318 -17.49 7.34 -21.95
C ALA A 318 -17.42 8.80 -22.43
N LEU A 319 -17.53 9.04 -23.74
CA LEU A 319 -17.53 10.39 -24.31
C LEU A 319 -18.69 11.25 -23.79
N ARG A 320 -19.89 10.68 -23.67
CA ARG A 320 -21.06 11.37 -23.09
C ARG A 320 -20.80 11.78 -21.63
N LYS A 321 -20.21 10.90 -20.82
CA LYS A 321 -19.85 11.21 -19.42
C LYS A 321 -18.85 12.37 -19.32
N VAL A 322 -17.99 12.57 -20.31
CA VAL A 322 -17.01 13.68 -20.35
C VAL A 322 -17.67 14.98 -20.77
N MET A 323 -18.40 14.94 -21.88
CA MET A 323 -19.04 16.12 -22.45
C MET A 323 -20.20 16.64 -21.58
N GLY A 324 -20.89 15.76 -20.85
CA GLY A 324 -21.99 16.12 -19.95
C GLY A 324 -21.57 16.70 -18.60
N SER A 325 -20.29 16.62 -18.22
CA SER A 325 -19.74 17.26 -17.00
C SER A 325 -19.16 18.66 -17.25
N ALA A 326 -19.27 19.18 -18.47
CA ALA A 326 -18.73 20.48 -18.88
C ALA A 326 -19.78 21.62 -18.90
N THR A 327 -20.88 21.48 -18.16
CA THR A 327 -21.94 22.50 -17.98
C THR A 327 -22.13 22.84 -16.53
#